data_AF-A0A166D890-F1
#
_entry.id   AF-A0A166D890-F1
#
_cell.length_a   1.000
_cell.length_b   1.000
_cell.length_c   1.000
_cell.angle_alpha   90.00
_cell.angle_beta   90.00
_cell.angle_gamma   90.00
#
_symmetry.space_group_name_H-M   'P 1'
#
loop_
_entity.id
_entity.type
_entity.pdbx_description
1 polymer ?
#
loop_
_entity_poly.entity_id
_entity_poly.type
_entity_poly.pdbx_seq_one_letter_code
_entity_poly.pdbx_strand_id
1 'polypeptide(L)'
;MEDDEPGPMHIRVLRPALASEDDLLSFHDAELVERLLSGEESTEDDAGFGLEDDCAPFLGMQEYVLAVAGASLAAAREIVEDRADVSICWDGGRHHAHKSCVSGFCYVNDCVLAILALRRLRPPPPAPSPGSTTMRPKLERARVMYLDLDLHYGDGVAGAFCVPNRAKGSNVLTLSIHHAARGFFPLAPCTPEDLLASAPDGGDGLGPLATENDPYTLTLPLQASASARTYAAIWPGVEAVACAFAPHAVVLQCGVDGLAGDPCAVGNWNLGGEGGLGWCVQKVVEEWGCKVLLLGGGGYSSPNAARAWSYLTSIAKGEPLSLETHIPDHAAFPAYAPSFTLDVPAGNARDQNDEVYLRRLVDELGKVAGVLRARQG
;
A
#
# COMPACT_ATOMS: atom_id res chain seq x y z
N MET A 1 0.86 -40.60 9.33
CA MET A 1 1.21 -39.53 8.40
C MET A 1 0.02 -39.43 7.49
N GLU A 2 -1.03 -38.80 8.01
CA GLU A 2 -2.15 -38.38 7.18
C GLU A 2 -1.68 -37.09 6.53
N ASP A 3 -1.66 -37.07 5.20
CA ASP A 3 -1.45 -35.87 4.43
C ASP A 3 -2.60 -34.93 4.77
N ASP A 4 -2.28 -33.88 5.53
CA ASP A 4 -3.16 -32.75 5.80
C ASP A 4 -3.26 -31.95 4.49
N GLU A 5 -4.03 -32.46 3.53
CA GLU A 5 -4.37 -31.64 2.36
C GLU A 5 -5.16 -30.43 2.88
N PRO A 6 -4.67 -29.19 2.64
CA PRO A 6 -5.38 -28.01 3.07
C PRO A 6 -6.77 -28.02 2.42
N GLY A 7 -7.82 -27.97 3.25
CA GLY A 7 -9.19 -27.88 2.76
C GLY A 7 -9.39 -26.68 1.83
N PRO A 8 -10.47 -26.64 1.03
CA PRO A 8 -10.67 -25.60 0.04
C PRO A 8 -10.65 -24.20 0.67
N MET A 9 -9.80 -23.32 0.12
CA MET A 9 -9.70 -21.91 0.52
C MET A 9 -11.06 -21.23 0.37
N HIS A 10 -11.69 -20.88 1.50
CA HIS A 10 -13.03 -20.31 1.53
C HIS A 10 -12.97 -18.79 1.73
N ILE A 11 -13.50 -18.01 0.78
CA ILE A 11 -13.68 -16.57 0.94
C ILE A 11 -14.85 -16.32 1.91
N ARG A 12 -14.58 -15.66 3.04
CA ARG A 12 -15.63 -15.23 3.98
C ARG A 12 -15.94 -13.75 3.77
N VAL A 13 -17.13 -13.46 3.27
CA VAL A 13 -17.62 -12.08 3.09
C VAL A 13 -18.06 -11.52 4.44
N LEU A 14 -17.56 -10.32 4.76
CA LEU A 14 -17.90 -9.61 5.99
C LEU A 14 -18.70 -8.36 5.65
N ARG A 15 -19.69 -8.04 6.50
CA ARG A 15 -20.29 -6.71 6.54
C ARG A 15 -19.59 -5.92 7.65
N PRO A 16 -18.74 -4.94 7.33
CA PRO A 16 -18.04 -4.18 8.36
C PRO A 16 -19.01 -3.30 9.14
N ALA A 17 -18.70 -3.09 10.41
CA ALA A 17 -19.32 -2.01 11.17
C ALA A 17 -18.68 -0.67 10.75
N LEU A 18 -19.44 0.42 10.88
CA LEU A 18 -18.87 1.76 10.77
C LEU A 18 -17.80 1.95 11.85
N ALA A 19 -16.75 2.69 11.53
CA ALA A 19 -15.77 3.14 12.51
C ALA A 19 -16.45 3.98 13.59
N SER A 20 -15.88 3.97 14.79
CA SER A 20 -16.23 4.95 15.83
C SER A 20 -15.40 6.22 15.67
N GLU A 21 -15.83 7.30 16.32
CA GLU A 21 -15.04 8.53 16.42
C GLU A 21 -13.67 8.26 17.06
N ASP A 22 -13.62 7.44 18.11
CA ASP A 22 -12.38 7.00 18.77
C ASP A 22 -11.43 6.27 17.81
N ASP A 23 -11.97 5.52 16.84
CA ASP A 23 -11.14 4.87 15.82
C ASP A 23 -10.47 5.92 14.92
N LEU A 24 -11.20 6.96 14.50
CA LEU A 24 -10.65 8.05 13.69
C LEU A 24 -9.60 8.87 14.46
N LEU A 25 -9.91 9.21 15.72
CA LEU A 25 -9.03 9.95 16.64
C LEU A 25 -7.73 9.19 17.00
N SER A 26 -7.62 7.90 16.65
CA SER A 26 -6.37 7.17 16.82
C SER A 26 -5.25 7.66 15.89
N PHE A 27 -5.59 8.41 14.84
CA PHE A 27 -4.65 9.08 13.94
C PHE A 27 -4.99 10.55 13.71
N HIS A 28 -6.22 10.85 13.31
CA HIS A 28 -6.65 12.19 12.89
C HIS A 28 -6.83 13.12 14.09
N ASP A 29 -6.60 14.42 13.86
CA ASP A 29 -6.85 15.46 14.86
C ASP A 29 -8.35 15.67 15.08
N ALA A 30 -8.71 16.04 16.31
CA ALA A 30 -10.09 16.16 16.74
C ALA A 30 -10.89 17.18 15.91
N GLU A 31 -10.27 18.30 15.54
CA GLU A 31 -10.89 19.34 14.72
C GLU A 31 -11.27 18.81 13.33
N LEU A 32 -10.38 18.03 12.70
CA LEU A 32 -10.68 17.40 11.41
C LEU A 32 -11.79 16.35 11.56
N VAL A 33 -11.74 15.51 12.59
CA VAL A 33 -12.76 14.48 12.83
C VAL A 33 -14.13 15.12 13.06
N GLU A 34 -14.21 16.16 13.90
CA GLU A 34 -15.45 16.90 14.12
C GLU A 34 -16.00 17.46 12.81
N ARG A 35 -15.13 18.07 11.98
CA ARG A 35 -15.53 18.61 10.68
C ARG A 35 -16.04 17.53 9.72
N LEU A 36 -15.37 16.40 9.62
CA LEU A 36 -15.77 15.30 8.73
C LEU A 36 -17.09 14.65 9.17
N LEU A 37 -17.39 14.68 10.47
CA LEU A 37 -18.60 14.07 11.05
C LEU A 37 -19.76 15.06 11.26
N SER A 38 -19.58 16.36 11.01
CA SER A 38 -20.65 17.35 11.19
C SER A 38 -21.82 17.15 10.22
N GLY A 39 -21.58 16.53 9.06
CA GLY A 39 -22.59 16.29 8.03
C GLY A 39 -23.12 17.58 7.38
N GLU A 40 -22.52 18.72 7.67
CA GLU A 40 -22.92 20.03 7.14
C GLU A 40 -22.38 20.24 5.72
N GLU A 41 -23.12 21.03 4.91
CA GLU A 41 -22.62 21.57 3.65
C GLU A 41 -21.40 22.47 3.89
N SER A 42 -20.76 22.94 2.81
CA SER A 42 -19.48 23.63 2.89
C SER A 42 -19.45 24.80 3.90
N THR A 43 -18.37 24.89 4.67
CA THR A 43 -18.14 25.91 5.72
C THR A 43 -16.96 26.82 5.36
N GLU A 44 -16.87 28.00 5.99
CA GLU A 44 -15.77 28.96 5.73
C GLU A 44 -14.38 28.39 6.11
N ASP A 45 -14.32 27.40 7.00
CA ASP A 45 -13.09 26.78 7.49
C ASP A 45 -12.64 25.56 6.65
N ASP A 46 -13.42 25.14 5.64
CA ASP A 46 -13.17 23.94 4.84
C ASP A 46 -11.78 23.94 4.18
N ALA A 47 -11.35 25.09 3.66
CA ALA A 47 -10.02 25.24 3.06
C ALA A 47 -8.88 24.94 4.06
N GLY A 48 -9.07 25.25 5.35
CA GLY A 48 -8.09 24.93 6.39
C GLY A 48 -7.87 23.44 6.61
N PHE A 49 -8.88 22.62 6.27
CA PHE A 49 -8.83 21.16 6.32
C PHE A 49 -8.51 20.52 4.96
N GLY A 50 -8.34 21.30 3.89
CA GLY A 50 -8.19 20.81 2.52
C GLY A 50 -9.49 20.33 1.88
N LEU A 51 -10.66 20.64 2.47
CA LEU A 51 -11.98 20.28 1.94
C LEU A 51 -12.39 21.22 0.78
N GLU A 52 -11.58 21.26 -0.26
CA GLU A 52 -11.76 22.09 -1.44
C GLU A 52 -11.35 21.31 -2.69
N ASP A 53 -11.76 21.78 -3.88
CA ASP A 53 -11.39 21.23 -5.18
C ASP A 53 -11.44 19.69 -5.29
N ASP A 54 -10.30 19.01 -5.11
CA ASP A 54 -10.19 17.54 -5.21
C ASP A 54 -10.86 16.81 -4.05
N CYS A 55 -11.04 17.46 -2.90
CA CYS A 55 -11.71 16.92 -1.72
C CYS A 55 -12.96 17.74 -1.37
N ALA A 56 -13.79 18.05 -2.36
CA ALA A 56 -15.02 18.80 -2.17
C ALA A 56 -16.01 18.08 -1.21
N PRO A 57 -16.60 18.78 -0.22
CA PRO A 57 -17.67 18.23 0.62
C PRO A 57 -18.83 17.69 -0.21
N PHE A 58 -19.39 16.57 0.21
CA PHE A 58 -20.51 15.93 -0.48
C PHE A 58 -21.53 15.34 0.50
N LEU A 59 -22.77 15.19 0.03
CA LEU A 59 -23.83 14.56 0.80
C LEU A 59 -23.46 13.09 1.07
N GLY A 60 -23.38 12.70 2.34
CA GLY A 60 -22.98 11.36 2.76
C GLY A 60 -21.49 11.20 3.08
N MET A 61 -20.74 12.32 3.16
CA MET A 61 -19.31 12.31 3.51
C MET A 61 -19.04 11.65 4.87
N GLN A 62 -19.87 11.92 5.87
CA GLN A 62 -19.76 11.30 7.19
C GLN A 62 -19.85 9.76 7.08
N GLU A 63 -20.89 9.25 6.43
CA GLU A 63 -21.10 7.81 6.25
C GLU A 63 -19.96 7.18 5.44
N TYR A 64 -19.48 7.87 4.41
CA TYR A 64 -18.33 7.43 3.61
C TYR A 64 -17.06 7.29 4.46
N VAL A 65 -16.71 8.33 5.22
CA VAL A 65 -15.51 8.34 6.10
C VAL A 65 -15.59 7.19 7.11
N LEU A 66 -16.73 7.04 7.79
CA LEU A 66 -16.92 6.00 8.79
C LEU A 66 -16.93 4.59 8.17
N ALA A 67 -17.48 4.43 6.97
CA ALA A 67 -17.54 3.14 6.28
C ALA A 67 -16.17 2.68 5.78
N VAL A 68 -15.40 3.57 5.13
CA VAL A 68 -14.06 3.25 4.62
C VAL A 68 -13.12 2.88 5.77
N ALA A 69 -13.08 3.69 6.82
CA ALA A 69 -12.27 3.40 8.01
C ALA A 69 -12.70 2.09 8.69
N GLY A 70 -14.02 1.91 8.87
CA GLY A 70 -14.58 0.72 9.51
C GLY A 70 -14.29 -0.57 8.75
N ALA A 71 -14.32 -0.52 7.42
CA ALA A 71 -14.02 -1.65 6.55
C ALA A 71 -12.56 -2.10 6.67
N SER A 72 -11.60 -1.19 6.56
CA SER A 72 -10.17 -1.51 6.68
C SER A 72 -9.80 -1.96 8.11
N LEU A 73 -10.41 -1.38 9.14
CA LEU A 73 -10.25 -1.82 10.53
C LEU A 73 -10.83 -3.22 10.78
N ALA A 74 -11.99 -3.55 10.18
CA ALA A 74 -12.56 -4.88 10.26
C ALA A 74 -11.66 -5.93 9.57
N ALA A 75 -11.13 -5.59 8.39
CA ALA A 75 -10.19 -6.44 7.66
C ALA A 75 -8.89 -6.68 8.44
N ALA A 76 -8.33 -5.64 9.05
CA ALA A 76 -7.16 -5.73 9.93
C ALA A 76 -7.45 -6.57 11.19
N ARG A 77 -8.65 -6.47 11.76
CA ARG A 77 -9.06 -7.24 12.94
C ARG A 77 -9.07 -8.74 12.68
N GLU A 78 -9.50 -9.19 11.50
CA GLU A 78 -9.45 -10.61 11.13
C GLU A 78 -8.03 -11.18 11.14
N ILE A 79 -7.04 -10.38 10.74
CA ILE A 79 -5.63 -10.75 10.81
C ILE A 79 -5.15 -10.77 12.26
N VAL A 80 -5.44 -9.71 13.03
CA VAL A 80 -5.00 -9.60 14.44
C VAL A 80 -5.55 -10.73 15.31
N GLU A 81 -6.78 -11.15 15.04
CA GLU A 81 -7.47 -12.22 15.77
C GLU A 81 -7.23 -13.61 15.17
N ASP A 82 -6.27 -13.72 14.24
CA ASP A 82 -5.82 -14.97 13.60
C ASP A 82 -6.95 -15.77 12.94
N ARG A 83 -7.93 -15.05 12.36
CA ARG A 83 -9.06 -15.64 11.62
C ARG A 83 -8.89 -15.61 10.11
N ALA A 84 -7.86 -14.93 9.63
CA ALA A 84 -7.48 -14.90 8.22
C ALA A 84 -5.96 -14.75 8.08
N ASP A 85 -5.41 -15.35 7.03
CA ASP A 85 -4.04 -15.08 6.56
C ASP A 85 -4.01 -13.89 5.61
N VAL A 86 -5.03 -13.78 4.75
CA VAL A 86 -5.24 -12.69 3.82
C VAL A 86 -6.62 -12.06 4.06
N SER A 87 -6.66 -10.74 4.23
CA SER A 87 -7.89 -9.93 4.26
C SER A 87 -7.90 -8.95 3.10
N ILE A 88 -9.09 -8.58 2.62
CA ILE A 88 -9.26 -7.71 1.45
C ILE A 88 -10.26 -6.60 1.77
N CYS A 89 -9.92 -5.35 1.43
CA CYS A 89 -10.81 -4.20 1.47
C CYS A 89 -10.55 -3.29 0.25
N TRP A 90 -11.20 -3.60 -0.88
CA TRP A 90 -11.02 -2.83 -2.13
C TRP A 90 -11.54 -1.39 -2.07
N ASP A 91 -12.52 -1.11 -1.22
CA ASP A 91 -12.97 0.28 -1.00
C ASP A 91 -12.00 1.10 -0.12
N GLY A 92 -11.01 0.48 0.51
CA GLY A 92 -9.95 1.15 1.28
C GLY A 92 -8.79 1.64 0.41
N GLY A 93 -7.67 2.01 1.05
CA GLY A 93 -6.45 2.43 0.35
C GLY A 93 -6.29 3.93 0.18
N ARG A 94 -6.98 4.75 1.00
CA ARG A 94 -6.97 6.22 0.94
C ARG A 94 -5.70 6.78 1.57
N HIS A 95 -4.61 6.73 0.81
CA HIS A 95 -3.26 6.97 1.30
C HIS A 95 -2.83 8.45 1.42
N HIS A 96 -3.59 9.40 0.86
CA HIS A 96 -3.23 10.84 0.83
C HIS A 96 -3.73 11.64 2.03
N ALA A 97 -4.71 11.14 2.78
CA ALA A 97 -5.24 11.88 3.93
C ALA A 97 -4.14 12.04 5.00
N HIS A 98 -3.93 13.27 5.48
CA HIS A 98 -2.98 13.56 6.55
C HIS A 98 -3.69 13.63 7.90
N LYS A 99 -2.90 13.89 8.96
CA LYS A 99 -3.40 13.95 10.34
C LYS A 99 -4.45 15.06 10.56
N SER A 100 -4.28 16.19 9.90
CA SER A 100 -5.08 17.40 10.11
C SER A 100 -5.69 17.97 8.83
N CYS A 101 -5.53 17.29 7.69
CA CYS A 101 -6.15 17.69 6.43
C CYS A 101 -6.42 16.50 5.50
N VAL A 102 -7.42 16.67 4.64
CA VAL A 102 -7.73 15.78 3.52
C VAL A 102 -6.96 16.19 2.28
N SER A 103 -6.76 15.27 1.35
CA SER A 103 -5.97 15.51 0.13
C SER A 103 -6.21 14.39 -0.89
N GLY A 104 -6.20 14.67 -2.19
CA GLY A 104 -6.18 13.64 -3.24
C GLY A 104 -7.33 12.64 -3.16
N PHE A 105 -8.57 13.12 -3.02
CA PHE A 105 -9.79 12.31 -2.82
C PHE A 105 -9.83 11.48 -1.52
N CYS A 106 -8.83 11.64 -0.64
CA CYS A 106 -8.70 10.89 0.61
C CYS A 106 -9.16 11.75 1.78
N TYR A 107 -10.33 11.42 2.34
CA TYR A 107 -10.91 12.10 3.50
C TYR A 107 -10.49 11.47 4.83
N VAL A 108 -10.10 10.19 4.81
CA VAL A 108 -9.67 9.44 5.97
C VAL A 108 -8.52 8.51 5.58
N ASN A 109 -7.44 8.48 6.36
CA ASN A 109 -6.33 7.58 6.10
C ASN A 109 -6.58 6.18 6.69
N ASP A 110 -7.40 5.38 6.01
CA ASP A 110 -7.70 4.02 6.46
C ASP A 110 -6.48 3.09 6.42
N CYS A 111 -5.48 3.38 5.57
CA CYS A 111 -4.19 2.69 5.56
C CYS A 111 -3.46 2.84 6.92
N VAL A 112 -3.33 4.07 7.43
CA VAL A 112 -2.69 4.35 8.72
C VAL A 112 -3.45 3.68 9.86
N LEU A 113 -4.79 3.79 9.86
CA LEU A 113 -5.64 3.14 10.87
C LEU A 113 -5.45 1.61 10.87
N ALA A 114 -5.41 0.99 9.69
CA ALA A 114 -5.16 -0.44 9.54
C ALA A 114 -3.77 -0.85 10.04
N ILE A 115 -2.72 -0.08 9.72
CA ILE A 115 -1.36 -0.31 10.22
C ILE A 115 -1.34 -0.23 11.76
N LEU A 116 -1.97 0.80 12.34
CA LEU A 116 -2.06 0.95 13.81
C LEU A 116 -2.79 -0.22 14.47
N ALA A 117 -3.83 -0.76 13.84
CA ALA A 117 -4.52 -1.96 14.31
C ALA A 117 -3.63 -3.21 14.21
N LEU A 118 -2.95 -3.42 13.07
CA LEU A 118 -2.08 -4.58 12.83
C LEU A 118 -0.84 -4.61 13.74
N ARG A 119 -0.39 -3.45 14.25
CA ARG A 119 0.67 -3.41 15.28
C ARG A 119 0.30 -4.12 16.59
N ARG A 120 -0.99 -4.42 16.80
CA ARG A 120 -1.51 -5.20 17.93
C ARG A 120 -1.45 -6.72 17.69
N LEU A 121 -1.13 -7.16 16.47
CA LEU A 121 -0.86 -8.55 16.14
C LEU A 121 0.19 -9.11 17.09
N ARG A 122 0.00 -10.36 17.52
CA ARG A 122 0.97 -11.07 18.36
C ARG A 122 1.79 -12.00 17.46
N PRO A 123 3.07 -11.70 17.22
CA PRO A 123 3.92 -12.58 16.44
C PRO A 123 4.03 -13.96 17.09
N PRO A 124 4.25 -15.03 16.31
CA PRO A 124 4.63 -16.31 16.86
C PRO A 124 5.90 -16.16 17.71
N PRO A 125 6.05 -16.93 18.81
CA PRO A 125 7.25 -16.87 19.62
C PRO A 125 8.49 -17.21 18.78
N PRO A 126 9.62 -16.54 18.99
CA PRO A 126 10.84 -16.83 18.26
C PRO A 126 11.25 -18.30 18.46
N ALA A 127 11.84 -18.90 17.42
CA ALA A 127 12.36 -20.25 17.50
C ALA A 127 13.33 -20.37 18.70
N PRO A 128 13.30 -21.48 19.45
CA PRO A 128 14.14 -21.63 20.64
C PRO A 128 15.62 -21.59 20.25
N SER A 129 16.33 -20.54 20.68
CA SER A 129 17.79 -20.47 20.54
C SER A 129 18.43 -21.53 21.45
N PRO A 130 19.36 -22.36 20.94
CA PRO A 130 20.07 -23.32 21.77
C PRO A 130 20.82 -22.58 22.90
N GLY A 131 20.45 -22.84 24.15
CA GLY A 131 21.10 -22.27 25.33
C GLY A 131 20.38 -21.11 26.04
N SER A 132 19.20 -20.68 25.57
CA SER A 132 18.42 -19.64 26.27
C SER A 132 17.64 -20.21 27.45
N THR A 133 18.01 -19.82 28.67
CA THR A 133 17.37 -20.22 29.94
C THR A 133 16.37 -19.19 30.49
N THR A 134 16.05 -18.14 29.73
CA THR A 134 15.14 -17.08 30.17
C THR A 134 13.68 -17.53 30.11
N MET A 135 13.05 -17.66 31.29
CA MET A 135 11.68 -18.17 31.45
C MET A 135 10.54 -17.23 30.97
N ARG A 136 10.84 -16.06 30.39
CA ARG A 136 9.82 -15.15 29.85
C ARG A 136 10.33 -14.55 28.53
N PRO A 137 9.79 -14.96 27.37
CA PRO A 137 10.09 -14.27 26.12
C PRO A 137 9.62 -12.82 26.24
N LYS A 138 10.49 -11.87 25.88
CA LYS A 138 10.12 -10.46 25.73
C LYS A 138 9.04 -10.41 24.66
N LEU A 139 7.87 -9.82 24.96
CA LEU A 139 6.79 -9.69 23.99
C LEU A 139 7.28 -8.83 22.81
N GLU A 140 7.49 -9.48 21.68
CA GLU A 140 7.93 -8.83 20.45
C GLU A 140 6.76 -8.05 19.85
N ARG A 141 7.01 -6.81 19.42
CA ARG A 141 6.00 -6.01 18.72
C ARG A 141 5.92 -6.49 17.27
N ALA A 142 4.71 -6.61 16.74
CA ALA A 142 4.53 -6.91 15.31
C ALA A 142 5.24 -5.86 14.44
N ARG A 143 5.86 -6.34 13.36
CA ARG A 143 6.49 -5.53 12.32
C ARG A 143 5.50 -5.49 11.17
N VAL A 144 5.06 -4.29 10.80
CA VAL A 144 4.08 -4.08 9.73
C VAL A 144 4.78 -3.36 8.60
N MET A 145 4.79 -3.96 7.41
CA MET A 145 5.26 -3.30 6.20
C MET A 145 4.06 -2.76 5.43
N TYR A 146 4.11 -1.50 5.03
CA TYR A 146 3.20 -0.91 4.06
C TYR A 146 3.91 -0.87 2.71
N LEU A 147 3.37 -1.58 1.73
CA LEU A 147 3.84 -1.55 0.35
C LEU A 147 2.77 -0.88 -0.51
N ASP A 148 3.15 0.20 -1.17
CA ASP A 148 2.25 1.00 -2.00
C ASP A 148 2.59 0.82 -3.48
N LEU A 149 1.61 0.33 -4.25
CA LEU A 149 1.70 0.10 -5.70
C LEU A 149 0.87 1.10 -6.51
N ASP A 150 0.24 2.09 -5.86
CA ASP A 150 -0.46 3.18 -6.52
C ASP A 150 0.48 3.99 -7.43
N LEU A 151 -0.08 4.60 -8.47
CA LEU A 151 0.69 5.51 -9.31
C LEU A 151 1.23 6.71 -8.51
N HIS A 152 0.48 7.16 -7.51
CA HIS A 152 0.78 8.33 -6.71
C HIS A 152 1.59 7.96 -5.47
N TYR A 153 2.45 8.86 -5.02
CA TYR A 153 3.19 8.67 -3.78
C TYR A 153 2.24 8.62 -2.59
N GLY A 154 2.32 7.56 -1.77
CA GLY A 154 1.57 7.41 -0.52
C GLY A 154 2.07 8.31 0.61
N ASP A 155 2.04 9.62 0.36
CA ASP A 155 2.55 10.70 1.21
C ASP A 155 1.88 10.77 2.59
N GLY A 156 0.57 10.58 2.68
CA GLY A 156 -0.15 10.57 3.97
C GLY A 156 0.32 9.45 4.88
N VAL A 157 0.51 8.24 4.33
CA VAL A 157 1.02 7.09 5.10
C VAL A 157 2.50 7.27 5.44
N ALA A 158 3.32 7.72 4.49
CA ALA A 158 4.73 8.00 4.74
C ALA A 158 4.91 9.07 5.83
N GLY A 159 4.20 10.20 5.73
CA GLY A 159 4.23 11.28 6.72
C GLY A 159 3.76 10.85 8.11
N ALA A 160 2.80 9.93 8.20
CA ALA A 160 2.31 9.41 9.47
C ALA A 160 3.36 8.58 10.25
N PHE A 161 4.27 7.90 9.56
CA PHE A 161 5.24 7.00 10.17
C PHE A 161 6.69 7.49 10.09
N CYS A 162 6.99 8.48 9.25
CA CYS A 162 8.30 9.10 9.15
C CYS A 162 8.73 9.72 10.49
N VAL A 163 9.96 9.47 10.89
CA VAL A 163 10.63 10.22 11.96
C VAL A 163 11.96 10.74 11.43
N PRO A 164 12.11 12.05 11.22
CA PRO A 164 13.34 12.61 10.70
C PRO A 164 14.56 12.21 11.52
N ASN A 165 15.63 11.79 10.84
CA ASN A 165 16.90 11.36 11.45
C ASN A 165 16.73 10.27 12.52
N ARG A 166 15.86 9.28 12.24
CA ARG A 166 15.56 8.21 13.19
C ARG A 166 16.82 7.46 13.60
N ALA A 167 17.16 7.54 14.89
CA ALA A 167 18.28 6.79 15.47
C ALA A 167 17.91 5.36 15.92
N LYS A 168 16.63 5.10 16.24
CA LYS A 168 16.15 3.80 16.78
C LYS A 168 15.48 2.95 15.71
N GLY A 169 15.34 1.65 15.95
CA GLY A 169 14.53 0.77 15.10
C GLY A 169 13.04 1.16 15.11
N SER A 170 12.35 0.88 14.00
CA SER A 170 10.90 1.00 13.87
C SER A 170 10.27 -0.37 13.69
N ASN A 171 9.01 -0.50 14.11
CA ASN A 171 8.18 -1.67 13.83
C ASN A 171 7.17 -1.42 12.70
N VAL A 172 7.29 -0.29 12.01
CA VAL A 172 6.58 0.02 10.77
C VAL A 172 7.60 0.41 9.73
N LEU A 173 7.48 -0.13 8.52
CA LEU A 173 8.22 0.29 7.34
C LEU A 173 7.23 0.64 6.23
N THR A 174 7.39 1.81 5.60
CA THR A 174 6.62 2.19 4.42
C THR A 174 7.54 2.15 3.21
N LEU A 175 7.09 1.56 2.10
CA LEU A 175 7.76 1.56 0.81
C LEU A 175 6.74 1.91 -0.26
N SER A 176 6.87 3.08 -0.87
CA SER A 176 6.01 3.49 -1.98
C SER A 176 6.76 3.48 -3.30
N ILE A 177 6.19 2.79 -4.29
CA ILE A 177 6.69 2.72 -5.67
C ILE A 177 5.70 3.52 -6.53
N HIS A 178 6.12 4.66 -7.07
CA HIS A 178 5.19 5.61 -7.69
C HIS A 178 5.84 6.36 -8.84
N HIS A 179 5.01 6.98 -9.69
CA HIS A 179 5.51 7.95 -10.63
C HIS A 179 5.92 9.25 -9.92
N ALA A 180 7.09 9.77 -10.26
CA ALA A 180 7.54 11.07 -9.77
C ALA A 180 8.00 11.95 -10.94
N ALA A 181 7.38 13.12 -11.05
CA ALA A 181 7.77 14.16 -11.98
C ALA A 181 7.40 15.54 -11.41
N ARG A 182 8.07 16.58 -11.91
CA ARG A 182 7.78 17.96 -11.50
C ARG A 182 6.33 18.32 -11.84
N GLY A 183 5.56 18.68 -10.82
CA GLY A 183 4.15 19.04 -10.96
C GLY A 183 3.20 17.84 -11.02
N PHE A 184 3.70 16.60 -10.86
CA PHE A 184 2.85 15.44 -10.63
C PHE A 184 2.45 15.39 -9.15
N PHE A 185 1.21 14.96 -8.88
CA PHE A 185 0.66 14.91 -7.54
C PHE A 185 0.98 13.56 -6.86
N PRO A 186 1.09 13.52 -5.51
CA PRO A 186 1.45 14.65 -4.68
C PRO A 186 2.90 15.05 -4.97
N LEU A 187 3.32 16.21 -4.49
CA LEU A 187 4.70 16.64 -4.67
C LEU A 187 5.64 15.66 -3.95
N ALA A 188 6.38 14.89 -4.74
CA ALA A 188 7.37 13.94 -4.26
C ALA A 188 8.74 14.23 -4.89
N PRO A 189 9.84 13.88 -4.20
CA PRO A 189 11.18 13.93 -4.78
C PRO A 189 11.24 13.11 -6.08
N CYS A 190 11.69 13.72 -7.17
CA CYS A 190 11.61 13.11 -8.50
C CYS A 190 12.78 12.18 -8.79
N THR A 191 13.93 12.42 -8.17
CA THR A 191 15.10 11.58 -8.33
C THR A 191 15.74 11.25 -6.98
N PRO A 192 16.59 10.20 -6.96
CA PRO A 192 17.46 9.96 -5.83
C PRO A 192 18.28 11.20 -5.37
N GLU A 193 18.73 12.04 -6.30
CA GLU A 193 19.44 13.29 -5.96
C GLU A 193 18.55 14.31 -5.26
N ASP A 194 17.28 14.44 -5.64
CA ASP A 194 16.34 15.36 -4.97
C ASP A 194 16.16 14.97 -3.49
N LEU A 195 16.24 13.68 -3.20
CA LEU A 195 16.19 13.17 -1.82
C LEU A 195 17.50 13.43 -1.05
N LEU A 196 18.66 13.33 -1.71
CA LEU A 196 19.94 13.68 -1.08
C LEU A 196 20.06 15.19 -0.83
N ALA A 197 19.54 16.02 -1.72
CA ALA A 197 19.57 17.48 -1.58
C ALA A 197 18.66 17.99 -0.45
N SER A 198 17.66 17.20 -0.05
CA SER A 198 16.78 17.48 1.08
C SER A 198 17.24 16.86 2.40
N ALA A 199 18.26 15.98 2.37
CA ALA A 199 18.85 15.41 3.58
C ALA A 199 19.84 16.40 4.23
N PRO A 200 19.80 16.59 5.56
CA PRO A 200 20.80 17.41 6.25
C PRO A 200 22.21 16.82 6.11
N ASP A 201 23.22 17.69 6.06
CA ASP A 201 24.63 17.30 5.99
C ASP A 201 24.97 16.32 7.13
N GLY A 202 25.41 15.10 6.77
CA GLY A 202 25.90 14.09 7.72
C GLY A 202 25.05 12.83 7.92
N GLY A 203 24.08 12.53 7.04
CA GLY A 203 23.31 11.28 7.11
C GLY A 203 24.17 10.00 7.01
N ASP A 204 23.78 8.96 7.75
CA ASP A 204 24.51 7.68 7.98
C ASP A 204 24.67 6.77 6.74
N GLY A 205 24.75 7.32 5.52
CA GLY A 205 24.86 6.51 4.30
C GLY A 205 23.59 5.71 3.98
N LEU A 206 22.44 6.14 4.50
CA LEU A 206 21.10 5.56 4.27
C LEU A 206 20.64 5.62 2.81
N GLY A 207 21.38 6.36 1.98
CA GLY A 207 21.11 6.51 0.58
C GLY A 207 19.94 7.48 0.32
N PRO A 208 19.70 7.78 -0.96
CA PRO A 208 18.69 8.73 -1.38
C PRO A 208 17.26 8.25 -1.08
N LEU A 209 16.99 6.96 -1.03
CA LEU A 209 15.59 6.48 -1.01
C LEU A 209 14.89 6.64 0.35
N ALA A 210 15.61 7.05 1.40
CA ALA A 210 15.09 7.25 2.74
C ALA A 210 14.57 8.70 2.93
N THR A 211 13.26 8.85 3.10
CA THR A 211 12.61 10.13 3.38
C THR A 211 13.14 10.70 4.70
N GLU A 212 13.60 11.95 4.69
CA GLU A 212 14.14 12.65 5.87
C GLU A 212 15.19 11.84 6.66
N ASN A 213 15.99 11.02 5.95
CA ASN A 213 17.00 10.15 6.54
C ASN A 213 16.41 9.12 7.54
N ASP A 214 15.17 8.66 7.30
CA ASP A 214 14.52 7.55 8.02
C ASP A 214 14.58 6.23 7.21
N PRO A 215 15.37 5.21 7.62
CA PRO A 215 15.48 3.93 6.89
C PRO A 215 14.17 3.15 6.75
N TYR A 216 13.14 3.53 7.49
CA TYR A 216 11.86 2.85 7.53
C TYR A 216 10.78 3.58 6.72
N THR A 217 11.12 4.71 6.10
CA THR A 217 10.20 5.48 5.25
C THR A 217 10.84 5.63 3.88
N LEU A 218 10.49 4.72 2.97
CA LEU A 218 11.15 4.56 1.69
C LEU A 218 10.27 5.05 0.54
N THR A 219 10.89 5.78 -0.37
CA THR A 219 10.30 6.26 -1.62
C THR A 219 11.10 5.73 -2.80
N LEU A 220 10.41 5.18 -3.78
CA LEU A 220 10.98 4.63 -5.01
C LEU A 220 10.37 5.37 -6.21
N PRO A 221 10.93 6.53 -6.59
CA PRO A 221 10.41 7.31 -7.70
C PRO A 221 10.67 6.58 -9.02
N LEU A 222 9.66 6.53 -9.89
CA LEU A 222 9.73 6.00 -11.25
C LEU A 222 9.43 7.11 -12.27
N GLN A 223 10.10 7.01 -13.40
CA GLN A 223 9.81 7.85 -14.57
C GLN A 223 8.55 7.35 -15.29
N ALA A 224 8.04 8.17 -16.21
CA ALA A 224 6.78 7.91 -16.89
C ALA A 224 6.77 6.57 -17.63
N SER A 225 5.57 6.01 -17.76
CA SER A 225 5.29 4.76 -18.48
C SER A 225 6.02 3.54 -17.93
N ALA A 226 6.19 3.50 -16.60
CA ALA A 226 6.62 2.28 -15.91
C ALA A 226 5.74 1.09 -16.36
N SER A 227 6.41 0.00 -16.73
CA SER A 227 5.79 -1.22 -17.29
C SER A 227 6.17 -2.45 -16.46
N ALA A 228 5.64 -3.62 -16.81
CA ALA A 228 6.05 -4.87 -16.17
C ALA A 228 7.57 -5.11 -16.15
N ARG A 229 8.29 -4.72 -17.22
CA ARG A 229 9.77 -4.76 -17.23
C ARG A 229 10.37 -3.98 -16.08
N THR A 230 9.84 -2.79 -15.82
CA THR A 230 10.31 -1.90 -14.76
C THR A 230 10.10 -2.52 -13.39
N TYR A 231 8.87 -3.00 -13.12
CA TYR A 231 8.54 -3.66 -11.86
C TYR A 231 9.36 -4.95 -11.64
N ALA A 232 9.51 -5.80 -12.66
CA ALA A 232 10.36 -6.99 -12.58
C ALA A 232 11.82 -6.65 -12.26
N ALA A 233 12.36 -5.57 -12.85
CA ALA A 233 13.74 -5.15 -12.63
C ALA A 233 14.01 -4.64 -11.21
N ILE A 234 13.06 -3.93 -10.59
CA ILE A 234 13.23 -3.38 -9.22
C ILE A 234 12.88 -4.39 -8.12
N TRP A 235 12.08 -5.41 -8.44
CA TRP A 235 11.54 -6.35 -7.46
C TRP A 235 12.59 -7.03 -6.55
N PRO A 236 13.79 -7.43 -7.04
CA PRO A 236 14.82 -7.99 -6.17
C PRO A 236 15.24 -7.04 -5.04
N GLY A 237 15.20 -5.72 -5.27
CA GLY A 237 15.46 -4.71 -4.24
C GLY A 237 14.32 -4.62 -3.21
N VAL A 238 13.07 -4.70 -3.68
CA VAL A 238 11.87 -4.73 -2.82
C VAL A 238 11.91 -5.95 -1.90
N GLU A 239 12.22 -7.12 -2.44
CA GLU A 239 12.37 -8.36 -1.67
C GLU A 239 13.55 -8.30 -0.69
N ALA A 240 14.66 -7.67 -1.07
CA ALA A 240 15.80 -7.49 -0.17
C ALA A 240 15.42 -6.65 1.06
N VAL A 241 14.63 -5.58 0.87
CA VAL A 241 14.09 -4.76 1.96
C VAL A 241 13.09 -5.53 2.80
N ALA A 242 12.12 -6.21 2.18
CA ALA A 242 11.13 -7.02 2.89
C ALA A 242 11.80 -8.11 3.73
N CYS A 243 12.77 -8.84 3.16
CA CYS A 243 13.54 -9.86 3.86
C CYS A 243 14.38 -9.28 5.01
N ALA A 244 15.00 -8.12 4.81
CA ALA A 244 15.76 -7.43 5.87
C ALA A 244 14.87 -6.89 6.99
N PHE A 245 13.64 -6.47 6.67
CA PHE A 245 12.67 -5.98 7.65
C PHE A 245 11.92 -7.13 8.35
N ALA A 246 11.78 -8.27 7.68
CA ALA A 246 11.06 -9.46 8.15
C ALA A 246 9.66 -9.14 8.71
N PRO A 247 8.72 -8.61 7.90
CA PRO A 247 7.39 -8.21 8.37
C PRO A 247 6.60 -9.41 8.91
N HIS A 248 5.84 -9.17 9.97
CA HIS A 248 4.83 -10.12 10.47
C HIS A 248 3.50 -9.93 9.73
N ALA A 249 3.24 -8.72 9.25
CA ALA A 249 2.11 -8.40 8.40
C ALA A 249 2.50 -7.38 7.32
N VAL A 250 1.86 -7.47 6.16
CA VAL A 250 1.95 -6.50 5.06
C VAL A 250 0.58 -5.87 4.83
N VAL A 251 0.53 -4.54 4.73
CA VAL A 251 -0.57 -3.81 4.12
C VAL A 251 -0.14 -3.48 2.70
N LEU A 252 -0.78 -4.10 1.71
CA LEU A 252 -0.49 -3.92 0.30
C LEU A 252 -1.59 -3.05 -0.33
N GLN A 253 -1.25 -1.79 -0.60
CA GLN A 253 -2.12 -0.88 -1.34
C GLN A 253 -2.01 -1.26 -2.83
N CYS A 254 -3.16 -1.59 -3.44
CA CYS A 254 -3.25 -2.08 -4.80
C CYS A 254 -3.99 -1.08 -5.69
N GLY A 255 -3.53 0.17 -5.69
CA GLY A 255 -3.92 1.19 -6.65
C GLY A 255 -3.68 0.71 -8.07
N VAL A 256 -4.62 1.01 -8.96
CA VAL A 256 -4.70 0.48 -10.33
C VAL A 256 -4.68 1.59 -11.38
N ASP A 257 -4.48 2.83 -10.96
CA ASP A 257 -4.32 4.00 -11.82
C ASP A 257 -2.98 4.03 -12.59
N GLY A 258 -2.02 3.19 -12.19
CA GLY A 258 -0.81 2.90 -12.99
C GLY A 258 -1.03 1.98 -14.20
N LEU A 259 -2.20 1.32 -14.29
CA LEU A 259 -2.51 0.43 -15.41
C LEU A 259 -2.71 1.20 -16.72
N ALA A 260 -2.36 0.56 -17.82
CA ALA A 260 -2.58 1.11 -19.15
C ALA A 260 -4.07 1.40 -19.40
N GLY A 261 -4.34 2.56 -19.99
CA GLY A 261 -5.70 3.03 -20.27
C GLY A 261 -6.39 3.72 -19.11
N ASP A 262 -5.71 3.91 -17.97
CA ASP A 262 -6.21 4.80 -16.93
C ASP A 262 -6.19 6.28 -17.36
N PRO A 263 -7.22 7.09 -17.00
CA PRO A 263 -7.26 8.53 -17.25
C PRO A 263 -6.06 9.35 -16.80
N CYS A 264 -5.31 8.90 -15.78
CA CYS A 264 -4.05 9.55 -15.39
C CYS A 264 -3.04 9.60 -16.55
N ALA A 265 -3.10 8.64 -17.48
CA ALA A 265 -2.34 8.61 -18.74
C ALA A 265 -0.81 8.70 -18.60
N VAL A 266 -0.27 8.37 -17.43
CA VAL A 266 1.18 8.34 -17.17
C VAL A 266 1.73 6.91 -17.06
N GLY A 267 0.96 5.99 -16.48
CA GLY A 267 1.33 4.58 -16.35
C GLY A 267 1.26 3.82 -17.68
N ASN A 268 2.02 2.72 -17.78
CA ASN A 268 1.89 1.75 -18.88
C ASN A 268 1.96 0.31 -18.35
N TRP A 269 1.42 0.10 -17.15
CA TRP A 269 1.47 -1.19 -16.47
C TRP A 269 0.36 -2.12 -16.97
N ASN A 270 0.51 -3.40 -16.71
CA ASN A 270 -0.40 -4.45 -17.18
C ASN A 270 -0.70 -5.44 -16.04
N LEU A 271 -1.81 -6.17 -16.19
CA LEU A 271 -2.32 -7.00 -15.11
C LEU A 271 -1.53 -8.29 -14.91
N GLY A 272 -1.13 -8.93 -16.01
CA GLY A 272 -0.49 -10.25 -16.04
C GLY A 272 1.02 -10.29 -16.31
N GLY A 273 1.57 -11.50 -16.29
CA GLY A 273 2.97 -11.76 -16.65
C GLY A 273 3.98 -11.32 -15.60
N GLU A 274 5.25 -11.70 -15.78
CA GLU A 274 6.34 -11.31 -14.88
C GLU A 274 6.47 -9.78 -14.80
N GLY A 275 6.43 -9.25 -13.57
CA GLY A 275 6.42 -7.81 -13.31
C GLY A 275 5.07 -7.13 -13.49
N GLY A 276 4.02 -7.82 -13.94
CA GLY A 276 2.65 -7.27 -13.93
C GLY A 276 2.12 -7.07 -12.50
N LEU A 277 1.02 -6.32 -12.36
CA LEU A 277 0.41 -6.05 -11.03
C LEU A 277 0.07 -7.35 -10.28
N GLY A 278 -0.55 -8.32 -10.96
CA GLY A 278 -0.87 -9.60 -10.32
C GLY A 278 0.37 -10.40 -9.92
N TRP A 279 1.47 -10.30 -10.67
CA TRP A 279 2.73 -10.95 -10.29
C TRP A 279 3.30 -10.34 -9.01
N CYS A 280 3.31 -9.00 -8.89
CA CYS A 280 3.75 -8.32 -7.66
C CYS A 280 2.91 -8.73 -6.45
N VAL A 281 1.58 -8.75 -6.58
CA VAL A 281 0.67 -9.16 -5.51
C VAL A 281 0.86 -10.64 -5.15
N GLN A 282 0.99 -11.52 -6.16
CA GLN A 282 1.22 -12.95 -5.94
C GLN A 282 2.53 -13.21 -5.18
N LYS A 283 3.62 -12.51 -5.52
CA LYS A 283 4.89 -12.59 -4.79
C LYS A 283 4.73 -12.28 -3.30
N VAL A 284 3.99 -11.24 -2.96
CA VAL A 284 3.74 -10.86 -1.56
C VAL A 284 2.85 -11.89 -0.86
N VAL A 285 1.75 -12.30 -1.49
CA VAL A 285 0.75 -13.19 -0.89
C VAL A 285 1.27 -14.62 -0.70
N GLU A 286 2.01 -15.16 -1.68
CA GLU A 286 2.40 -16.58 -1.69
C GLU A 286 3.82 -16.81 -1.15
N GLU A 287 4.76 -15.89 -1.37
CA GLU A 287 6.19 -16.15 -1.11
C GLU A 287 6.72 -15.53 0.18
N TRP A 288 6.12 -14.44 0.68
CA TRP A 288 6.67 -13.72 1.84
C TRP A 288 6.30 -14.34 3.19
N GLY A 289 5.35 -15.28 3.23
CA GLY A 289 5.04 -16.06 4.43
C GLY A 289 4.55 -15.22 5.63
N CYS A 290 3.89 -14.09 5.37
CA CYS A 290 3.36 -13.18 6.38
C CYS A 290 1.85 -12.94 6.18
N LYS A 291 1.18 -12.34 7.17
CA LYS A 291 -0.23 -11.96 7.04
C LYS A 291 -0.38 -10.79 6.06
N VAL A 292 -1.39 -10.78 5.19
CA VAL A 292 -1.54 -9.74 4.16
C VAL A 292 -2.91 -9.08 4.22
N LEU A 293 -2.94 -7.75 4.28
CA LEU A 293 -4.13 -6.93 4.06
C LEU A 293 -4.03 -6.27 2.69
N LEU A 294 -4.89 -6.66 1.76
CA LEU A 294 -5.02 -6.02 0.46
C LEU A 294 -6.00 -4.84 0.57
N LEU A 295 -5.55 -3.66 0.17
CA LEU A 295 -6.39 -2.47 0.04
C LEU A 295 -6.52 -2.09 -1.44
N GLY A 296 -7.55 -1.30 -1.77
CA GLY A 296 -7.67 -0.66 -3.09
C GLY A 296 -6.69 0.51 -3.25
N GLY A 297 -7.19 1.62 -3.78
CA GLY A 297 -6.40 2.80 -4.11
C GLY A 297 -7.01 3.64 -5.21
N GLY A 298 -6.20 4.41 -5.92
CA GLY A 298 -6.56 5.08 -7.16
C GLY A 298 -6.91 4.09 -8.27
N GLY A 299 -7.68 4.54 -9.26
CA GLY A 299 -8.16 3.69 -10.36
C GLY A 299 -9.36 4.31 -11.05
N TYR A 300 -9.09 5.13 -12.07
CA TYR A 300 -10.08 6.03 -12.66
C TYR A 300 -10.72 5.46 -13.93
N SER A 301 -10.21 4.33 -14.43
CA SER A 301 -10.94 3.43 -15.35
C SER A 301 -11.69 2.37 -14.56
N SER A 302 -12.97 2.61 -14.24
CA SER A 302 -13.82 1.66 -13.49
C SER A 302 -13.82 0.21 -14.03
N PRO A 303 -13.90 -0.06 -15.35
CA PRO A 303 -13.83 -1.45 -15.83
C PRO A 303 -12.45 -2.09 -15.63
N ASN A 304 -11.35 -1.32 -15.73
CA ASN A 304 -10.01 -1.86 -15.47
C ASN A 304 -9.76 -2.07 -13.97
N ALA A 305 -10.29 -1.20 -13.10
CA ALA A 305 -10.24 -1.42 -11.67
C ALA A 305 -11.01 -2.69 -11.27
N ALA A 306 -12.22 -2.88 -11.81
CA ALA A 306 -13.01 -4.08 -11.59
C ALA A 306 -12.30 -5.35 -12.10
N ARG A 307 -11.66 -5.31 -13.27
CA ARG A 307 -10.82 -6.41 -13.79
C ARG A 307 -9.69 -6.73 -12.83
N ALA A 308 -8.90 -5.72 -12.46
CA ALA A 308 -7.72 -5.88 -11.65
C ALA A 308 -8.06 -6.44 -10.27
N TRP A 309 -8.97 -5.81 -9.53
CA TRP A 309 -9.33 -6.27 -8.18
C TRP A 309 -10.04 -7.63 -8.18
N SER A 310 -10.78 -7.98 -9.24
CA SER A 310 -11.32 -9.35 -9.40
C SER A 310 -10.21 -10.38 -9.59
N TYR A 311 -9.21 -10.06 -10.42
CA TYR A 311 -8.04 -10.93 -10.62
C TYR A 311 -7.20 -11.06 -9.35
N LEU A 312 -6.92 -9.95 -8.65
CA LEU A 312 -6.18 -9.97 -7.39
C LEU A 312 -6.92 -10.75 -6.29
N THR A 313 -8.26 -10.70 -6.27
CA THR A 313 -9.08 -11.54 -5.38
C THR A 313 -8.87 -13.03 -5.67
N SER A 314 -8.71 -13.42 -6.94
CA SER A 314 -8.43 -14.82 -7.31
C SER A 314 -7.04 -15.28 -6.88
N ILE A 315 -6.05 -14.37 -6.94
CA ILE A 315 -4.70 -14.62 -6.40
C ILE A 315 -4.76 -14.80 -4.88
N ALA A 316 -5.45 -13.91 -4.17
CA ALA A 316 -5.62 -14.02 -2.72
C ALA A 316 -6.33 -15.32 -2.28
N LYS A 317 -7.17 -15.88 -3.15
CA LYS A 317 -7.82 -17.18 -2.95
C LYS A 317 -6.87 -18.38 -3.17
N GLY A 318 -5.71 -18.17 -3.80
CA GLY A 318 -4.80 -19.24 -4.22
C GLY A 318 -5.27 -19.98 -5.50
N GLU A 319 -6.22 -19.40 -6.24
CA GLU A 319 -6.71 -19.95 -7.51
C GLU A 319 -6.77 -18.82 -8.57
N PRO A 320 -5.62 -18.35 -9.08
CA PRO A 320 -5.59 -17.24 -10.05
C PRO A 320 -6.41 -17.57 -11.30
N LEU A 321 -7.34 -16.68 -11.65
CA LEU A 321 -8.14 -16.79 -12.87
C LEU A 321 -7.27 -16.58 -14.11
N SER A 322 -7.63 -17.22 -15.23
CA SER A 322 -7.01 -16.90 -16.52
C SER A 322 -7.36 -15.46 -16.91
N LEU A 323 -6.41 -14.71 -17.47
CA LEU A 323 -6.66 -13.35 -17.99
C LEU A 323 -7.62 -13.35 -19.20
N GLU A 324 -7.72 -14.49 -19.88
CA GLU A 324 -8.70 -14.73 -20.96
C GLU A 324 -10.11 -15.07 -20.43
N THR A 325 -10.31 -15.09 -19.10
CA THR A 325 -11.62 -15.34 -18.50
C THR A 325 -12.61 -14.29 -18.99
N HIS A 326 -13.73 -14.74 -19.58
CA HIS A 326 -14.80 -13.87 -20.02
C HIS A 326 -15.51 -13.22 -18.82
N ILE A 327 -15.79 -11.92 -18.96
CA ILE A 327 -16.58 -11.19 -17.97
C ILE A 327 -18.01 -11.75 -17.98
N PRO A 328 -18.57 -12.15 -16.83
CA PRO A 328 -19.97 -12.60 -16.76
C PRO A 328 -20.95 -11.49 -17.17
N ASP A 329 -22.17 -11.85 -17.56
CA ASP A 329 -23.19 -10.86 -17.87
C ASP A 329 -23.66 -10.10 -16.61
N HIS A 330 -23.72 -8.77 -16.69
CA HIS A 330 -24.22 -7.88 -15.64
C HIS A 330 -24.48 -6.47 -16.20
N ALA A 331 -25.07 -5.58 -15.41
CA ALA A 331 -25.52 -4.25 -15.86
C ALA A 331 -24.41 -3.36 -16.48
N ALA A 332 -23.16 -3.53 -16.07
CA ALA A 332 -22.02 -2.77 -16.59
C ALA A 332 -21.18 -3.54 -17.62
N PHE A 333 -21.62 -4.72 -18.07
CA PHE A 333 -20.95 -5.55 -19.07
C PHE A 333 -20.52 -4.78 -20.35
N PRO A 334 -21.32 -3.85 -20.91
CA PRO A 334 -20.90 -3.07 -22.08
C PRO A 334 -19.63 -2.24 -21.88
N ALA A 335 -19.29 -1.86 -20.64
CA ALA A 335 -18.08 -1.09 -20.33
C ALA A 335 -16.79 -1.91 -20.47
N TYR A 336 -16.88 -3.24 -20.62
CA TYR A 336 -15.73 -4.13 -20.78
C TYR A 336 -15.35 -4.36 -22.25
N ALA A 337 -15.95 -3.64 -23.18
CA ALA A 337 -15.51 -3.63 -24.57
C ALA A 337 -14.03 -3.18 -24.69
N PRO A 338 -13.31 -3.60 -25.76
CA PRO A 338 -13.78 -4.51 -26.81
C PRO A 338 -13.55 -5.99 -26.50
N SER A 339 -12.74 -6.33 -25.48
CA SER A 339 -12.32 -7.71 -25.24
C SER A 339 -13.36 -8.54 -24.50
N PHE A 340 -14.09 -7.94 -23.57
CA PHE A 340 -14.97 -8.65 -22.62
C PHE A 340 -14.26 -9.76 -21.84
N THR A 341 -12.95 -9.61 -21.63
CA THR A 341 -12.10 -10.49 -20.81
C THR A 341 -11.53 -9.76 -19.60
N LEU A 342 -10.92 -10.52 -18.69
CA LEU A 342 -10.31 -10.04 -17.46
C LEU A 342 -9.01 -9.26 -17.69
N ASP A 343 -8.32 -9.47 -18.80
CA ASP A 343 -7.00 -8.87 -19.05
C ASP A 343 -7.02 -7.33 -19.14
N VAL A 344 -5.92 -6.73 -18.71
CA VAL A 344 -5.55 -5.33 -18.98
C VAL A 344 -4.12 -5.35 -19.54
N PRO A 345 -3.97 -5.39 -20.88
CA PRO A 345 -2.66 -5.45 -21.51
C PRO A 345 -1.95 -4.09 -21.44
N ALA A 346 -0.62 -4.10 -21.55
CA ALA A 346 0.16 -2.88 -21.67
C ALA A 346 -0.20 -2.12 -22.96
N GLY A 347 -0.11 -0.80 -22.91
CA GLY A 347 -0.19 0.05 -24.09
C GLY A 347 1.14 0.16 -24.82
N ASN A 348 1.16 0.99 -25.87
CA ASN A 348 2.33 1.21 -26.73
C ASN A 348 3.27 2.33 -26.22
N ALA A 349 3.04 2.85 -25.01
CA ALA A 349 3.85 3.94 -24.47
C ALA A 349 5.29 3.45 -24.20
N ARG A 350 6.27 4.29 -24.55
CA ARG A 350 7.68 3.98 -24.32
C ARG A 350 8.01 4.21 -22.86
N ASP A 351 8.37 3.13 -22.17
CA ASP A 351 8.88 3.18 -20.81
C ASP A 351 10.18 3.97 -20.73
N GLN A 352 10.20 5.00 -19.86
CA GLN A 352 11.32 5.93 -19.72
C GLN A 352 12.34 5.47 -18.67
N ASN A 353 12.05 4.41 -17.93
CA ASN A 353 12.92 3.90 -16.88
C ASN A 353 14.02 3.01 -17.48
N ASP A 354 15.18 3.61 -17.79
CA ASP A 354 16.29 2.86 -18.35
C ASP A 354 16.96 1.89 -17.35
N GLU A 355 17.69 0.90 -17.86
CA GLU A 355 18.33 -0.12 -17.04
C GLU A 355 19.41 0.41 -16.09
N VAL A 356 20.03 1.56 -16.40
CA VAL A 356 21.05 2.16 -15.53
C VAL A 356 20.35 2.76 -14.31
N TYR A 357 19.26 3.49 -14.53
CA TYR A 357 18.42 4.03 -13.47
C TYR A 357 17.84 2.93 -12.58
N LEU A 358 17.24 1.90 -13.19
CA LEU A 358 16.63 0.79 -12.44
C LEU A 358 17.65 0.02 -11.59
N ARG A 359 18.83 -0.28 -12.13
CA ARG A 359 19.91 -0.93 -11.36
C ARG A 359 20.35 -0.08 -10.17
N ARG A 360 20.46 1.23 -10.35
CA ARG A 360 20.79 2.14 -9.26
C ARG A 360 19.74 2.09 -8.15
N LEU A 361 18.45 2.10 -8.49
CA LEU A 361 17.38 1.96 -7.48
C LEU A 361 17.53 0.66 -6.68
N VAL A 362 17.79 -0.46 -7.35
CA VAL A 362 18.04 -1.76 -6.71
C VAL A 362 19.25 -1.72 -5.78
N ASP A 363 20.37 -1.12 -6.23
CA ASP A 363 21.58 -0.98 -5.41
C ASP A 363 21.31 -0.17 -4.14
N GLU A 364 20.54 0.93 -4.23
CA GLU A 364 20.17 1.75 -3.07
C GLU A 364 19.25 0.99 -2.11
N LEU A 365 18.24 0.26 -2.62
CA LEU A 365 17.42 -0.64 -1.79
C LEU A 365 18.27 -1.72 -1.08
N GLY A 366 19.30 -2.23 -1.77
CA GLY A 366 20.28 -3.15 -1.18
C GLY A 366 21.05 -2.54 0.00
N LYS A 367 21.45 -1.26 -0.09
CA LYS A 367 22.09 -0.54 1.02
C LYS A 367 21.13 -0.36 2.19
N VAL A 368 19.89 0.05 1.92
CA VAL A 368 18.84 0.19 2.93
C VAL A 368 18.62 -1.14 3.65
N ALA A 369 18.50 -2.25 2.91
CA ALA A 369 18.38 -3.59 3.48
C ALA A 369 19.57 -3.94 4.39
N GLY A 370 20.79 -3.53 4.05
CA GLY A 370 21.97 -3.64 4.92
C GLY A 370 21.81 -2.89 6.24
N VAL A 371 21.31 -1.65 6.20
CA VAL A 371 21.07 -0.82 7.39
C VAL A 371 19.96 -1.42 8.26
N LEU A 372 18.88 -1.90 7.67
CA LEU A 372 17.78 -2.56 8.39
C LEU A 372 18.29 -3.78 9.18
N ARG A 373 19.08 -4.66 8.54
CA ARG A 373 19.69 -5.82 9.22
C ARG A 373 20.58 -5.40 10.39
N ALA A 374 21.37 -4.35 10.21
CA ALA A 374 22.25 -3.83 11.26
C ALA A 374 21.49 -3.24 12.47
N ARG A 375 20.27 -2.75 12.26
CA ARG A 375 19.42 -2.16 13.31
C ARG A 375 18.44 -3.15 13.95
N GLN A 376 18.28 -4.35 13.40
CA GLN A 376 17.45 -5.42 13.94
C GLN A 376 18.21 -6.45 14.81
N GLY A 377 19.54 -6.53 14.67
CA GLY A 377 20.41 -7.24 15.62
C GLY A 377 20.64 -6.45 16.89
#